data_AF-A0A4Z0P546-F1
#
_entry.id   AF-A0A4Z0P546-F1
#
_cell.length_a   1.000
_cell.length_b   1.000
_cell.length_c   1.000
_cell.angle_alpha   90.00
_cell.angle_beta   90.00
_cell.angle_gamma   90.00
#
_symmetry.space_group_name_H-M   'P 1'
#
loop_
_entity.id
_entity.type
_entity.pdbx_description
1 polymer ?
#
loop_
_entity_poly.entity_id
_entity_poly.type
_entity_poly.pdbx_seq_one_letter_code
_entity_poly.pdbx_strand_id
1 'polypeptide(L)' 'MLLLDLAAWMLFPCLISALITAYIAHMNDRSLWRWLLFGFCVPFVAIFVAMFVTYLDQKRQATREAEQAGSDRPSA' A
#
# COMPACT_ATOMS: atom_id res chain seq x y z
N MET A 1 -2.41 -18.62 14.08
CA MET A 1 -1.34 -17.78 14.66
C MET A 1 -0.81 -16.79 13.63
N LEU A 2 -0.25 -17.22 12.48
CA LEU A 2 0.17 -16.34 11.37
C LEU A 2 -0.82 -15.24 10.95
N LEU A 3 -2.13 -15.56 10.85
CA LEU A 3 -3.15 -14.60 10.43
C LEU A 3 -3.44 -13.51 11.48
N LEU A 4 -3.35 -13.86 12.77
CA LEU A 4 -3.49 -12.92 13.88
C LEU A 4 -2.24 -12.05 14.03
N ASP A 5 -1.05 -12.61 13.83
CA ASP A 5 0.21 -11.84 13.81
C ASP A 5 0.22 -10.84 12.65
N LEU A 6 -0.20 -11.26 11.45
CA LEU A 6 -0.33 -10.38 10.29
C LEU A 6 -1.34 -9.25 10.54
N ALA A 7 -2.49 -9.59 11.15
CA ALA A 7 -3.51 -8.61 11.52
C ALA A 7 -3.00 -7.62 12.58
N ALA A 8 -2.28 -8.08 13.61
CA ALA A 8 -1.67 -7.24 14.63
C ALA A 8 -0.58 -6.33 14.04
N TRP A 9 0.23 -6.85 13.12
CA TRP A 9 1.21 -6.08 12.37
C TRP A 9 0.58 -5.00 11.48
N MET A 10 -0.58 -5.26 10.88
CA MET A 10 -1.35 -4.28 10.11
C MET A 10 -2.11 -3.27 10.99
N LEU A 11 -2.48 -3.68 12.21
CA LEU A 11 -3.20 -2.81 13.15
C LEU A 11 -2.30 -1.69 13.68
N PHE A 12 -1.01 -1.96 13.87
CA PHE A 12 -0.03 -0.99 14.38
C PHE A 12 0.11 0.28 13.50
N PRO A 13 0.38 0.19 12.17
CA PRO A 13 0.43 1.36 11.30
C PRO A 13 -0.93 2.04 11.14
N CYS A 14 -2.04 1.28 11.22
CA CYS A 14 -3.39 1.84 11.17
C CYS A 14 -3.68 2.72 12.41
N LEU A 15 -3.31 2.23 13.60
CA LEU A 15 -3.41 2.98 14.85
C LEU A 15 -2.51 4.24 14.83
N ILE A 16 -1.26 4.12 14.40
CA ILE A 16 -0.37 5.29 14.30
C ILE A 16 -0.91 6.32 13.30
N SER A 17 -1.39 5.89 12.14
CA SER A 17 -1.98 6.78 11.15
C SER A 17 -3.22 7.50 11.69
N ALA A 18 -4.13 6.76 12.35
CA ALA A 18 -5.31 7.33 13.00
C ALA A 18 -4.93 8.31 14.12
N LEU A 19 -3.91 7.98 14.92
CA LEU A 19 -3.46 8.82 16.04
C LEU A 19 -2.86 10.14 15.56
N ILE A 20 -1.99 10.10 14.54
CA ILE A 20 -1.39 11.31 13.93
C ILE A 20 -2.49 12.19 13.34
N THR A 21 -3.45 11.58 12.62
CA THR A 21 -4.53 12.31 11.96
C THR A 21 -5.49 12.94 12.97
N ALA A 22 -5.78 12.25 14.07
CA ALA A 22 -6.59 12.77 15.18
C ALA A 22 -5.86 13.88 15.96
N TYR A 23 -4.56 13.74 16.19
CA TYR A 23 -3.74 14.75 16.88
C TYR A 23 -3.73 16.09 16.11
N ILE A 24 -3.52 16.03 14.79
CA ILE A 24 -3.54 17.23 13.92
C ILE A 24 -4.93 17.88 13.92
N ALA A 25 -6.00 17.08 13.92
CA ALA A 25 -7.36 17.59 13.94
C ALA A 25 -7.71 18.28 15.27
N HIS A 26 -7.25 17.71 16.39
CA HIS A 26 -7.44 18.27 17.72
C HIS A 26 -6.74 19.64 17.88
N MET A 27 -5.55 19.83 17.29
CA MET A 27 -4.84 21.11 17.33
C MET A 27 -5.51 22.23 16.50
N ASN A 28 -6.42 21.90 15.59
CA ASN A 28 -7.03 22.84 14.65
C ASN A 28 -8.52 23.13 14.93
N ASP A 29 -9.05 22.73 16.09
CA ASP A 29 -10.48 22.87 16.46
C ASP A 29 -11.45 22.30 15.39
N ARG A 30 -10.98 21.30 14.63
CA ARG A 30 -11.74 20.66 13.54
C ARG A 30 -12.38 19.38 14.05
N SER A 31 -13.52 19.01 13.44
CA SER A 31 -14.26 17.79 13.78
C SER A 31 -13.38 16.53 13.69
N LEU A 32 -13.06 15.95 14.85
CA LEU A 32 -12.24 14.73 14.99
C LEU A 32 -12.76 13.58 14.13
N TRP A 33 -14.08 13.44 14.01
CA TRP A 33 -14.73 12.37 13.26
C TRP A 33 -14.40 12.36 11.75
N ARG A 34 -14.33 13.54 11.11
CA ARG A 34 -13.98 13.64 9.68
C ARG A 34 -12.52 13.26 9.42
N TRP A 35 -11.64 13.62 10.36
CA TRP A 35 -10.21 13.35 10.25
C TRP A 35 -9.86 11.91 10.64
N LEU A 36 -10.55 11.33 11.62
CA LEU A 36 -10.37 9.91 11.97
C LEU A 36 -10.75 9.00 10.81
N LEU A 37 -11.85 9.29 10.09
CA LEU A 37 -12.22 8.56 8.87
C LEU A 37 -11.13 8.68 7.79
N PHE A 38 -10.52 9.86 7.66
CA PHE A 38 -9.43 10.09 6.73
C PHE A 38 -8.20 9.26 7.09
N GLY A 39 -7.77 9.28 8.36
CA GLY A 39 -6.63 8.50 8.86
C GLY A 39 -6.86 6.99 8.75
N PHE A 40 -8.11 6.54 8.86
CA PHE A 40 -8.47 5.15 8.62
C PHE A 40 -8.46 4.76 7.13
N CYS A 41 -8.81 5.68 6.23
CA CYS A 41 -8.77 5.43 4.78
C CYS A 41 -7.34 5.39 4.20
N VAL A 42 -6.38 6.14 4.77
CA VAL A 42 -4.99 6.18 4.30
C VAL A 42 -4.35 4.79 4.12
N PRO A 43 -4.36 3.87 5.12
CA PRO A 43 -3.77 2.55 4.95
C PRO A 43 -4.46 1.71 3.86
N PHE A 44 -5.77 1.86 3.66
CA PHE A 44 -6.47 1.18 2.55
C PHE A 44 -6.00 1.69 1.19
N VAL A 45 -5.87 3.02 1.03
CA VAL A 45 -5.37 3.61 -0.22
C VAL A 45 -3.91 3.19 -0.45
N ALA A 46 -3.08 3.14 0.60
CA ALA A 46 -1.70 2.71 0.50
C ALA A 46 -1.58 1.26 -0.01
N ILE A 47 -2.39 0.33 0.51
CA ILE A 47 -2.44 -1.05 0.02
C ILE A 47 -2.89 -1.10 -1.45
N PHE A 48 -3.90 -0.32 -1.81
CA PHE A 48 -4.40 -0.28 -3.18
C PHE A 48 -3.34 0.21 -4.17
N VAL A 49 -2.62 1.26 -3.80
CA VAL A 49 -1.49 1.78 -4.58
C VAL A 49 -0.37 0.75 -4.67
N ALA A 50 -0.01 0.10 -3.55
CA ALA A 50 1.02 -0.93 -3.54
C ALA A 50 0.66 -2.11 -4.46
N MET A 51 -0.59 -2.55 -4.43
CA MET A 51 -1.10 -3.61 -5.31
C MET A 51 -1.01 -3.19 -6.78
N PHE A 52 -1.43 -1.97 -7.10
CA PHE A 52 -1.41 -1.45 -8.46
C PHE A 52 0.03 -1.30 -8.99
N VAL A 53 0.94 -0.77 -8.17
CA VAL A 53 2.36 -0.66 -8.51
C VAL A 53 2.97 -2.04 -8.73
N THR A 54 2.70 -3.00 -7.85
CA THR A 54 3.19 -4.38 -7.98
C THR A 54 2.66 -5.03 -9.27
N TYR A 55 1.38 -4.83 -9.59
CA TYR A 55 0.79 -5.33 -10.84
C TYR A 55 1.46 -4.73 -12.08
N LEU A 56 1.70 -3.42 -12.09
CA LEU A 56 2.42 -2.76 -13.19
C LEU A 56 3.87 -3.24 -13.29
N ASP A 57 4.51 -3.50 -12.15
CA ASP A 57 5.89 -3.99 -12.11
C ASP A 57 5.98 -5.41 -12.66
N GLN A 58 5.07 -6.31 -12.26
CA GLN A 58 4.98 -7.66 -12.82
C GLN A 58 4.75 -7.63 -14.34
N LYS A 59 3.88 -6.74 -14.82
CA LYS A 59 3.65 -6.58 -16.26
C LYS A 59 4.92 -6.15 -17.00
N ARG A 60 5.70 -5.23 -16.42
CA ARG A 60 6.99 -4.79 -16.99
C ARG A 60 8.04 -5.89 -16.97
N GLN A 61 8.08 -6.69 -15.91
CA GLN A 61 8.99 -7.84 -15.82
C GLN A 61 8.65 -8.90 -16.87
N ALA A 62 7.37 -9.24 -17.06
CA ALA A 62 6.93 -10.18 -18.09
C ALA A 62 7.29 -9.71 -19.52
N THR A 63 7.20 -8.41 -19.81
CA THR A 63 7.67 -7.87 -21.10
C THR A 63 9.18 -8.01 -21.26
N ARG A 64 9.96 -7.71 -20.22
CA ARG A 64 11.43 -7.83 -20.25
C ARG A 64 11.89 -9.27 -20.42
N GLU A 65 11.25 -10.21 -19.75
CA GLU A 65 11.54 -11.65 -19.90
C GLU A 65 11.22 -12.15 -21.31
N ALA A 66 10.12 -11.70 -21.92
CA ALA A 66 9.79 -12.03 -23.31
C ALA A 66 10.81 -11.46 -24.31
N GLU A 67 11.33 -10.27 -24.04
CA GLU A 67 12.36 -9.61 -24.86
C GLU A 67 13.71 -10.32 -24.73
N GLN A 68 14.09 -10.73 -23.51
CA GLN A 68 15.30 -11.52 -23.25
C GLN A 68 15.21 -12.93 -23.86
N ALA A 69 14.07 -13.62 -23.72
CA ALA A 69 13.85 -14.94 -24.32
C ALA A 69 13.86 -14.91 -25.86
N GLY A 70 13.51 -13.77 -26.47
CA GLY A 70 13.65 -13.53 -27.91
C GLY A 70 15.10 -13.27 -28.33
N SER A 71 15.87 -12.58 -27.50
CA SER A 71 17.29 -12.26 -27.76
C SER A 71 18.23 -13.47 -27.61
N ASP A 72 17.87 -14.47 -26.79
CA ASP A 72 18.66 -15.69 -26.60
C ASP A 72 18.44 -16.77 -27.68
N ARG A 73 17.54 -16.54 -28.65
CA ARG A 73 17.44 -17.44 -29.82
C ARG A 73 18.59 -17.14 -30.79
N PRO A 74 19.52 -18.08 -31.04
CA PRO A 74 20.59 -17.85 -31.99
C PRO A 74 20.00 -17.68 -33.38
N SER A 75 20.44 -16.62 -34.08
CA SER A 75 20.16 -16.41 -35.50
C SER A 75 20.74 -17.58 -36.30
N ALA A 76 19.88 -18.52 -36.68
CA ALA A 76 20.19 -19.65 -37.55
C ALA A 76 20.39 -19.20 -39.00
#